data_AF-A0A366B0S7-F1
#
_entry.id   AF-A0A366B0S7-F1
#
_cell.length_a   1.000
_cell.length_b   1.000
_cell.length_c   1.000
_cell.angle_alpha   90.00
_cell.angle_beta   90.00
_cell.angle_gamma   90.00
#
_symmetry.space_group_name_H-M   'P 1'
#
loop_
_entity.id
_entity.type
_entity.pdbx_description
1 polymer ?
#
loop_
_entity_poly.entity_id
_entity_poly.type
_entity_poly.pdbx_seq_one_letter_code
_entity_poly.pdbx_strand_id
1 'polypeptide(L)'
;MMKTIDIIKGIHPGKFVERELKKRNLNQRQFALSIGEHAQTLSAIIKGSRRMNVALSLKIEEQLELEEGFLMTLQVFYDIKEAKKDSIYKPDLSKLRKVTFWDTSFDKIDWKQNKVAVIKRIFSRGTEIEQEEIIRFYGKEVVDKVKLLKHQL
;
A
#
# COMPACT_ATOMS: atom_id res chain seq x y z
N MET A 1 -7.64 -14.31 13.94
CA MET A 1 -6.59 -14.65 12.95
C MET A 1 -6.93 -14.37 11.48
N MET A 2 -7.61 -15.24 10.72
CA MET A 2 -7.61 -15.15 9.23
C MET A 2 -8.31 -13.91 8.65
N LYS A 3 -9.50 -13.54 9.14
CA LYS A 3 -10.31 -12.47 8.52
C LYS A 3 -9.59 -11.10 8.50
N THR A 4 -8.87 -10.74 9.57
CA THR A 4 -8.20 -9.44 9.64
C THR A 4 -6.95 -9.41 8.77
N ILE A 5 -6.11 -10.45 8.85
CA ILE A 5 -4.89 -10.56 8.03
C ILE A 5 -5.24 -10.60 6.55
N ASP A 6 -6.32 -11.28 6.16
CA ASP A 6 -6.76 -11.32 4.76
C ASP A 6 -7.18 -9.96 4.20
N ILE A 7 -7.72 -9.09 5.05
CA ILE A 7 -8.11 -7.72 4.66
C ILE A 7 -6.88 -6.81 4.55
N ILE A 8 -5.89 -6.99 5.42
CA ILE A 8 -4.74 -6.06 5.53
C ILE A 8 -3.44 -6.59 4.94
N LYS A 9 -3.40 -7.82 4.42
CA LYS A 9 -2.19 -8.42 3.83
C LYS A 9 -1.62 -7.51 2.75
N GLY A 10 -0.31 -7.27 2.83
CA GLY A 10 0.39 -6.37 1.91
C GLY A 10 0.40 -4.89 2.32
N ILE A 11 -0.07 -4.56 3.52
CA ILE A 11 0.16 -3.27 4.19
C ILE A 11 1.39 -3.41 5.11
N HIS A 12 2.29 -2.42 5.12
CA HIS A 12 3.43 -2.44 6.04
C HIS A 12 2.95 -2.43 7.51
N PRO A 13 3.48 -3.27 8.40
CA PRO A 13 2.99 -3.36 9.80
C PRO A 13 3.12 -2.04 10.56
N GLY A 14 4.13 -1.22 10.25
CA GLY A 14 4.24 0.12 10.82
C GLY A 14 3.03 1.02 10.53
N LYS A 15 2.35 0.86 9.39
CA LYS A 15 1.13 1.63 9.08
C LYS A 15 -0.07 1.16 9.88
N PHE A 16 -0.15 -0.13 10.16
CA PHE A 16 -1.13 -0.67 11.10
C PHE A 16 -0.90 -0.10 12.50
N VAL A 17 0.34 -0.15 13.00
CA VAL A 17 0.70 0.41 14.32
C VAL A 17 0.37 1.90 14.40
N GLU A 18 0.68 2.69 13.37
CA GLU A 18 0.32 4.11 13.32
C GLU A 18 -1.19 4.33 13.51
N ARG A 19 -2.01 3.51 12.86
CA ARG A 19 -3.47 3.58 12.98
C ARG A 19 -3.94 3.17 14.37
N GLU A 20 -3.38 2.12 14.96
CA GLU A 20 -3.75 1.67 16.31
C GLU A 20 -3.39 2.70 17.37
N LEU A 21 -2.21 3.33 17.28
CA LEU A 21 -1.83 4.42 18.17
C LEU A 21 -2.80 5.60 18.07
N LYS A 22 -3.18 6.00 16.84
CA LYS A 22 -4.17 7.07 16.63
C LYS A 22 -5.54 6.73 17.21
N LYS A 23 -6.03 5.49 17.01
CA LYS A 23 -7.32 5.05 17.57
C LYS A 23 -7.33 5.11 19.10
N ARG A 24 -6.20 4.77 19.73
CA ARG A 24 -6.04 4.77 21.19
C ARG A 24 -5.59 6.12 21.75
N ASN A 25 -5.49 7.14 20.90
CA ASN A 25 -4.99 8.48 21.25
C ASN A 25 -3.61 8.46 21.93
N LEU A 26 -2.75 7.52 21.52
CA LEU A 26 -1.41 7.34 22.08
C LEU A 26 -0.38 8.17 21.30
N ASN A 27 0.46 8.90 22.03
CA ASN A 27 1.57 9.61 21.43
C ASN A 27 2.68 8.63 21.03
N GLN A 28 3.08 8.66 19.76
CA GLN A 28 4.09 7.76 19.21
C GLN A 28 5.44 7.80 19.96
N ARG A 29 5.91 8.99 20.34
CA ARG A 29 7.19 9.13 21.04
C ARG A 29 7.12 8.51 22.44
N GLN A 30 6.04 8.79 23.17
CA GLN A 30 5.82 8.22 24.50
C GLN A 30 5.67 6.69 24.43
N PHE A 31 4.94 6.19 23.44
CA PHE A 31 4.78 4.75 23.21
C PHE A 31 6.12 4.07 22.89
N ALA A 32 6.99 4.68 22.08
CA ALA A 32 8.32 4.13 21.84
C ALA A 32 9.13 3.99 23.14
N LEU A 33 9.09 5.01 23.98
CA LEU A 33 9.79 5.00 25.27
C LEU A 33 9.21 3.95 26.23
N SER A 34 7.89 3.76 26.25
CA SER A 34 7.26 2.77 27.12
C SER A 34 7.64 1.33 26.77
N ILE A 35 7.95 1.04 25.50
CA ILE A 35 8.44 -0.28 25.06
C ILE A 35 9.97 -0.39 25.06
N GLY A 36 10.68 0.60 25.62
CA GLY A 36 12.13 0.61 25.70
C GLY A 36 12.82 0.74 24.33
N GLU A 37 12.21 1.48 23.40
CA GLU A 37 12.72 1.69 22.04
C GLU A 37 12.94 3.17 21.74
N HIS A 38 13.89 3.46 20.85
CA HIS A 38 14.14 4.85 20.45
C HIS A 38 13.00 5.35 19.53
N ALA A 39 12.52 6.57 19.77
CA ALA A 39 11.42 7.15 19.00
C ALA A 39 11.69 7.22 17.49
N GLN A 40 12.95 7.39 17.08
CA GLN A 40 13.34 7.35 15.67
C GLN A 40 13.19 5.96 15.05
N THR A 41 13.45 4.89 15.81
CA THR A 41 13.27 3.51 15.37
C THR A 41 11.80 3.29 15.03
N LEU A 42 10.91 3.56 16.00
CA LEU A 42 9.47 3.41 15.78
C LEU A 42 8.96 4.30 14.63
N SER A 43 9.49 5.53 14.51
CA SER A 43 9.14 6.45 13.43
C SER A 43 9.54 5.93 12.05
N ALA A 44 10.73 5.35 11.91
CA ALA A 44 11.19 4.74 10.66
C ALA A 44 10.32 3.53 10.27
N ILE A 45 9.92 2.71 11.25
CA ILE A 45 9.01 1.58 11.04
C ILE A 45 7.62 2.08 10.60
N ILE A 46 7.04 3.05 11.30
CA ILE A 46 5.72 3.63 10.99
C ILE A 46 5.69 4.24 9.58
N LYS A 47 6.77 4.93 9.18
CA LYS A 47 6.92 5.49 7.84
C LYS A 47 7.13 4.43 6.76
N GLY A 48 7.43 3.19 7.13
CA GLY A 48 7.76 2.10 6.20
C GLY A 48 9.15 2.24 5.57
N SER A 49 10.00 3.13 6.10
CA SER A 49 11.39 3.28 5.65
C SER A 49 12.33 2.25 6.28
N ARG A 50 11.85 1.52 7.31
CA ARG A 50 12.57 0.42 7.96
C ARG A 50 11.63 -0.76 8.13
N ARG A 51 12.16 -1.96 7.89
CA ARG A 51 11.48 -3.23 8.10
C ARG A 51 11.30 -3.51 9.60
N MET A 52 10.14 -4.03 9.99
CA MET A 52 9.91 -4.51 11.35
C MET A 52 10.75 -5.75 11.66
N ASN A 53 11.23 -5.85 12.90
CA ASN A 53 11.93 -7.03 13.41
C ASN A 53 11.11 -7.70 14.52
N VAL A 54 11.44 -8.95 14.83
CA VAL A 54 10.71 -9.78 15.79
C VAL A 54 10.74 -9.19 17.20
N ALA A 55 11.89 -8.72 17.67
CA ALA A 55 12.01 -8.17 19.03
C ALA A 55 11.10 -6.95 19.24
N LEU A 56 11.05 -6.04 18.26
CA LEU A 56 10.17 -4.88 18.29
C LEU A 56 8.71 -5.26 18.13
N SER A 57 8.39 -6.24 17.27
CA SER A 57 7.00 -6.66 17.07
C SER A 57 6.41 -7.21 18.35
N LEU A 58 7.13 -8.08 19.06
CA LEU A 58 6.67 -8.69 20.31
C LEU A 58 6.39 -7.62 21.38
N LYS A 59 7.29 -6.65 21.55
CA LYS A 59 7.08 -5.53 22.48
C LYS A 59 5.85 -4.69 22.15
N ILE A 60 5.63 -4.42 20.85
CA ILE A 60 4.46 -3.65 20.40
C ILE A 60 3.19 -4.46 20.60
N GLU A 61 3.22 -5.75 20.28
CA GLU A 61 2.09 -6.67 20.42
C GLU A 61 1.67 -6.80 21.87
N GLU A 62 2.62 -6.99 22.78
CA GLU A 62 2.39 -7.02 24.22
C GLU A 62 1.74 -5.71 24.71
N GLN A 63 2.34 -4.56 24.41
CA GLN A 63 1.86 -3.26 24.89
C GLN A 63 0.50 -2.85 24.31
N LEU A 64 0.16 -3.33 23.11
CA LEU A 64 -1.11 -3.05 22.44
C LEU A 64 -2.15 -4.16 22.61
N GLU A 65 -1.84 -5.21 23.39
CA GLU A 65 -2.69 -6.39 23.60
C GLU A 65 -3.10 -7.03 22.26
N LEU A 66 -2.14 -7.16 21.36
CA LEU A 66 -2.30 -7.84 20.08
C LEU A 66 -1.83 -9.29 20.20
N GLU A 67 -2.34 -10.12 19.30
CA GLU A 67 -1.91 -11.51 19.17
C GLU A 67 -0.44 -11.58 18.77
N GLU A 68 0.31 -12.47 19.44
CA GLU A 68 1.73 -12.70 19.17
C GLU A 68 1.95 -13.11 17.70
N GLY A 69 2.94 -12.50 17.04
CA GLY A 69 3.31 -12.82 15.66
C GLY A 69 2.42 -12.19 14.59
N PHE A 70 1.39 -11.44 14.98
CA PHE A 70 0.49 -10.74 14.06
C PHE A 70 1.24 -9.76 13.15
N LEU A 71 2.07 -8.89 13.71
CA LEU A 71 2.79 -7.86 12.98
C LEU A 71 3.89 -8.46 12.10
N MET A 72 4.56 -9.52 12.54
CA MET A 72 5.55 -10.21 11.73
C MET A 72 4.91 -10.96 10.57
N THR A 73 3.75 -11.57 10.77
CA THR A 73 2.97 -12.16 9.67
C THR A 73 2.62 -11.09 8.63
N LEU A 74 2.20 -9.91 9.08
CA LEU A 74 1.94 -8.78 8.20
C LEU A 74 3.21 -8.30 7.46
N GLN A 75 4.36 -8.26 8.14
CA GLN A 75 5.66 -7.95 7.53
C GLN A 75 5.99 -8.92 6.40
N VAL A 76 5.81 -10.23 6.61
CA VAL A 76 6.07 -11.26 5.58
C VAL A 76 5.20 -11.04 4.35
N PHE A 77 3.89 -10.80 4.52
CA PHE A 77 3.01 -10.52 3.38
C PHE A 77 3.37 -9.22 2.66
N TYR A 78 3.78 -8.20 3.40
CA TYR A 78 4.28 -6.95 2.81
C TYR A 78 5.56 -7.19 2.00
N ASP A 79 6.52 -7.94 2.54
CA ASP A 79 7.77 -8.25 1.85
C ASP A 79 7.52 -9.05 0.56
N ILE A 80 6.60 -10.02 0.59
CA ILE A 80 6.18 -10.77 -0.61
C ILE A 80 5.58 -9.83 -1.66
N LYS A 81 4.77 -8.85 -1.24
CA LYS A 81 4.18 -7.86 -2.15
C LYS A 81 5.25 -6.97 -2.78
N GLU A 82 6.19 -6.47 -1.99
CA GLU A 82 7.29 -5.64 -2.50
C GLU A 82 8.22 -6.44 -3.41
N ALA A 83 8.50 -7.71 -3.10
CA ALA A 83 9.30 -8.60 -3.95
C ALA A 83 8.63 -8.90 -5.29
N LYS A 84 7.30 -8.89 -5.34
CA LYS A 84 6.51 -9.05 -6.57
C LYS A 84 6.35 -7.75 -7.37
N LYS A 85 6.79 -6.62 -6.83
CA LYS A 85 6.68 -5.32 -7.49
C LYS A 85 7.65 -5.28 -8.67
N ASP A 86 7.09 -5.17 -9.87
CA ASP A 86 7.86 -5.08 -11.10
C ASP A 86 7.99 -3.60 -11.50
N SER A 87 9.18 -3.04 -11.33
CA SER A 87 9.47 -1.64 -11.67
C SER A 87 9.63 -1.41 -13.17
N ILE A 88 9.82 -2.48 -13.95
CA ILE A 88 9.96 -2.45 -15.41
C ILE A 88 8.57 -2.46 -16.06
N TYR A 89 7.60 -3.11 -15.43
CA TYR A 89 6.22 -3.17 -15.89
C TYR A 89 5.49 -1.82 -15.71
N LYS A 90 5.66 -0.91 -16.68
CA LYS A 90 5.02 0.41 -16.72
C LYS A 90 4.67 0.81 -18.17
N PRO A 91 3.61 1.64 -18.37
CA PRO A 91 3.30 2.19 -19.68
C PRO A 91 4.34 3.23 -20.10
N ASP A 92 4.20 3.72 -21.33
CA ASP A 92 4.95 4.90 -21.77
C ASP A 92 4.48 6.14 -21.01
N LEU A 93 5.26 6.53 -19.99
CA LEU A 93 4.93 7.66 -19.11
C LEU A 93 4.96 9.00 -19.85
N SER A 94 5.63 9.10 -21.01
CA SER A 94 5.65 10.35 -21.80
C SER A 94 4.26 10.71 -22.34
N LYS A 95 3.40 9.69 -22.50
CA LYS A 95 2.02 9.84 -22.97
C LYS A 95 1.01 10.07 -21.85
N LEU A 96 1.44 10.03 -20.58
CA LEU A 96 0.56 10.15 -19.42
C LEU A 96 0.81 11.46 -18.67
N ARG A 97 -0.24 12.26 -18.46
CA ARG A 97 -0.11 13.53 -17.77
C ARG A 97 -0.19 13.32 -16.26
N LYS A 98 0.78 13.88 -15.52
CA LYS A 98 0.80 13.81 -14.05
C LYS A 98 -0.47 14.37 -13.40
N VAL A 99 -1.08 15.40 -14.00
CA VAL A 99 -2.32 16.02 -13.51
C VAL A 99 -3.52 15.06 -13.47
N THR A 100 -3.54 14.04 -14.33
CA THR A 100 -4.58 12.98 -14.32
C THR A 100 -4.55 12.19 -12.99
N PHE A 101 -3.41 12.20 -12.31
CA PHE A 101 -3.13 11.50 -11.05
C PHE A 101 -2.84 12.48 -9.90
N TRP A 102 -3.44 13.68 -9.87
CA TRP A 102 -3.15 14.74 -8.89
C TRP A 102 -3.22 14.33 -7.40
N ASP A 103 -4.05 13.35 -7.06
CA ASP A 103 -4.25 12.78 -5.73
C ASP A 103 -3.36 11.56 -5.43
N THR A 104 -2.48 11.17 -6.36
CA THR A 104 -1.62 9.99 -6.27
C THR A 104 -0.17 10.37 -6.55
N SER A 105 0.77 9.76 -5.82
CA SER A 105 2.20 9.90 -6.16
C SER A 105 2.51 9.17 -7.46
N PHE A 106 2.52 9.90 -8.59
CA PHE A 106 2.67 9.36 -9.94
C PHE A 106 3.85 8.38 -10.10
N ASP A 107 5.02 8.77 -9.57
CA ASP A 107 6.25 7.98 -9.68
C ASP A 107 6.24 6.70 -8.81
N LYS A 108 5.25 6.55 -7.93
CA LYS A 108 5.10 5.40 -7.02
C LYS A 108 3.95 4.46 -7.40
N ILE A 109 3.26 4.73 -8.52
CA ILE A 109 2.16 3.89 -9.00
C ILE A 109 2.70 2.51 -9.33
N ASP A 110 2.17 1.48 -8.67
CA ASP A 110 2.32 0.10 -9.11
C ASP A 110 1.32 -0.16 -10.25
N TRP A 111 1.82 -0.12 -11.50
CA TRP A 111 0.99 -0.27 -12.70
C TRP A 111 0.41 -1.67 -12.84
N LYS A 112 1.02 -2.70 -12.25
CA LYS A 112 0.50 -4.06 -12.29
C LYS A 112 -0.65 -4.24 -11.30
N GLN A 113 -0.44 -3.86 -10.04
CA GLN A 113 -1.41 -4.05 -8.97
C GLN A 113 -2.58 -3.08 -9.07
N ASN A 114 -2.35 -1.83 -9.48
CA ASN A 114 -3.39 -0.79 -9.54
C ASN A 114 -4.07 -0.68 -10.90
N LYS A 115 -3.95 -1.68 -11.78
CA LYS A 115 -4.46 -1.65 -13.16
C LYS A 115 -5.91 -1.15 -13.27
N VAL A 116 -6.80 -1.65 -12.40
CA VAL A 116 -8.23 -1.31 -12.42
C VAL A 116 -8.45 0.18 -12.12
N ALA A 117 -7.75 0.70 -11.11
CA ALA A 117 -7.85 2.10 -10.71
C ALA A 117 -7.25 3.02 -11.79
N VAL A 118 -6.11 2.64 -12.37
CA VAL A 118 -5.46 3.36 -13.47
C VAL A 118 -6.38 3.43 -14.69
N ILE A 119 -6.92 2.29 -15.14
CA ILE A 119 -7.85 2.23 -16.27
C ILE A 119 -9.08 3.09 -15.99
N LYS A 120 -9.75 2.90 -14.85
CA LYS A 120 -10.95 3.70 -14.51
C LYS A 120 -10.67 5.19 -14.50
N ARG A 121 -9.53 5.62 -13.97
CA ARG A 121 -9.12 7.02 -13.89
C ARG A 121 -8.88 7.62 -15.28
N ILE A 122 -8.07 6.97 -16.11
CA ILE A 122 -7.73 7.47 -17.44
C ILE A 122 -8.97 7.50 -18.34
N PHE A 123 -9.84 6.49 -18.28
CA PHE A 123 -11.11 6.52 -19.04
C PHE A 123 -12.17 7.46 -18.48
N SER A 124 -11.94 8.08 -17.32
CA SER A 124 -12.86 9.08 -16.77
C SER A 124 -12.35 10.51 -16.90
N ARG A 125 -11.03 10.73 -17.01
CA ARG A 125 -10.41 12.07 -16.97
C ARG A 125 -9.24 12.28 -17.94
N GLY A 126 -8.76 11.23 -18.60
CA GLY A 126 -7.60 11.27 -19.49
C GLY A 126 -7.97 11.59 -20.94
N THR A 127 -6.97 12.03 -21.72
CA THR A 127 -7.09 12.29 -23.17
C THR A 127 -7.17 11.00 -23.98
N GLU A 128 -7.50 11.10 -25.26
CA GLU A 128 -7.46 9.97 -26.21
C GLU A 128 -6.08 9.31 -26.27
N ILE A 129 -5.01 10.10 -26.32
CA ILE A 129 -3.61 9.61 -26.27
C ILE A 129 -3.36 8.77 -25.01
N GLU A 130 -3.83 9.24 -23.86
CA GLU A 130 -3.71 8.50 -22.59
C GLU A 130 -4.49 7.18 -22.64
N GLN A 131 -5.70 7.18 -23.22
CA GLN A 131 -6.54 6.00 -23.35
C GLN A 131 -5.95 4.95 -24.29
N GLU A 132 -5.43 5.36 -25.44
CA GLU A 132 -4.76 4.48 -26.42
C GLU A 132 -3.53 3.81 -25.81
N GLU A 133 -2.72 4.58 -25.08
CA GLU A 133 -1.53 4.06 -24.41
C GLU A 133 -1.90 3.00 -23.35
N ILE A 134 -2.97 3.23 -22.58
CA ILE A 134 -3.45 2.27 -21.59
C ILE A 134 -4.05 1.01 -22.24
N ILE A 135 -4.73 1.15 -23.38
CA ILE A 135 -5.23 0.00 -24.17
C ILE A 135 -4.05 -0.83 -24.70
N ARG A 136 -3.03 -0.18 -25.26
CA ARG A 136 -1.81 -0.84 -25.74
C ARG A 136 -1.10 -1.55 -24.59
N PHE A 137 -0.98 -0.90 -23.43
CA PHE A 137 -0.21 -1.42 -22.31
C PHE A 137 -0.89 -2.60 -21.59
N TYR A 138 -2.18 -2.50 -21.25
CA TYR A 138 -2.89 -3.58 -20.53
C TYR A 138 -3.61 -4.57 -21.46
N GLY A 139 -3.77 -4.24 -22.73
CA GLY A 139 -4.57 -5.00 -23.69
C GLY A 139 -6.05 -4.61 -23.68
N LYS A 140 -6.65 -4.59 -24.87
CA LYS A 140 -8.04 -4.20 -25.11
C LYS A 140 -9.03 -5.01 -24.27
N GLU A 141 -8.88 -6.33 -24.24
CA GLU A 141 -9.77 -7.22 -23.49
C GLU A 141 -9.82 -6.90 -21.99
N VAL A 142 -8.67 -6.55 -21.39
CA VAL A 142 -8.57 -6.22 -19.97
C VAL A 142 -9.26 -4.89 -19.69
N VAL A 143 -9.03 -3.90 -20.55
CA VAL A 143 -9.65 -2.57 -20.44
C VAL A 143 -11.16 -2.67 -20.58
N ASP A 144 -11.66 -3.43 -21.55
CA ASP A 144 -13.09 -3.57 -21.80
C ASP A 144 -13.79 -4.28 -20.63
N LYS A 145 -13.18 -5.34 -20.07
CA LYS A 145 -13.67 -5.98 -18.83
C LYS A 145 -13.78 -4.97 -17.67
N VAL A 146 -12.81 -4.08 -17.51
CA VAL A 146 -12.82 -3.08 -16.43
C VAL A 146 -13.88 -1.98 -16.67
N LYS A 147 -14.16 -1.63 -17.93
CA LYS A 147 -15.22 -0.68 -18.28
C LYS A 147 -16.61 -1.23 -17.98
N LEU A 148 -16.86 -2.51 -18.27
CA LEU A 148 -18.16 -3.17 -18.02
C LEU A 148 -18.53 -3.21 -16.52
N LEU A 149 -17.53 -3.23 -15.63
CA LEU A 149 -17.72 -3.15 -14.18
C LEU A 149 -18.27 -1.79 -13.68
N LYS A 150 -18.52 -0.80 -14.55
CA LYS A 150 -19.20 0.47 -14.20
C LYS A 150 -20.72 0.35 -14.06
N HIS A 151 -21.36 -0.76 -14.44
CA HIS A 151 -22.83 -0.90 -14.46
C HIS A 151 -23.44 -1.69 -13.29
N GLN A 152 -22.73 -1.92 -12.18
CA GLN A 152 -23.24 -2.73 -11.06
C GLN A 152 -23.21 -2.06 -9.67
N LEU A 153 -23.15 -0.74 -9.61
CA LEU A 153 -23.30 0.02 -8.35
C LEU A 153 -24.18 1.23 -8.57
#